data_AF-A0A438LZT0-F1
#
_entry.id   AF-A0A438LZT0-F1
#
_cell.length_a   1.000
_cell.length_b   1.000
_cell.length_c   1.000
_cell.angle_alpha   90.00
_cell.angle_beta   90.00
_cell.angle_gamma   90.00
#
_symmetry.space_group_name_H-M   'P 1'
#
loop_
_entity.id
_entity.type
_entity.pdbx_description
1 polymer ?
#
loop_
_entity_poly.entity_id
_entity_poly.type
_entity_poly.pdbx_seq_one_letter_code
_entity_poly.pdbx_strand_id
1 'polypeptide(L)'
;MRVTRDVEGYVRRPTLLVLASLLTLTACATDPAVQDARDHVDRVADQLTGYDPWIPEDVGYYLTREEEYVTVLDVSGDGHGDPGRVRIKVRGKDRTPRPPIGLSDTPSPAAAVFLCFDLKVIQPPRAVHSRVRKKDRRVNVTEIGCPESVPPRSFRPPARLPAETHSWLKKHLPTTLDLDAARRAVRGLDLDPRIRQDIAEHDGKIGIALREPDGNCLFARVWPATVQVWSPWRPWAPPVLPAERACSAAQAASGYSY
;
A
#
# COMPACT_ATOMS: atom_id res chain seq x y z
N MET A 1 -73.12 62.23 4.64
CA MET A 1 -72.63 63.44 3.93
C MET A 1 -71.16 63.19 3.63
N ARG A 2 -70.76 62.94 2.37
CA ARG A 2 -70.28 63.94 1.37
C ARG A 2 -69.25 64.90 2.01
N VAL A 3 -68.02 65.12 1.51
CA VAL A 3 -67.52 65.07 0.13
C VAL A 3 -66.00 65.42 0.12
N THR A 4 -65.22 64.79 -0.80
CA THR A 4 -64.00 65.24 -1.54
C THR A 4 -62.73 65.74 -0.81
N ARG A 5 -61.53 65.16 -1.08
CA ARG A 5 -60.50 65.53 -2.12
C ARG A 5 -59.91 66.95 -1.90
N ASP A 6 -58.61 67.27 -1.98
CA ASP A 6 -57.45 66.79 -2.74
C ASP A 6 -56.14 67.24 -2.04
N VAL A 7 -54.97 66.75 -2.49
CA VAL A 7 -53.87 67.53 -3.12
C VAL A 7 -52.51 66.83 -2.94
N GLU A 8 -51.83 66.74 -4.09
CA GLU A 8 -50.52 66.18 -4.42
C GLU A 8 -49.32 66.75 -3.63
N GLY A 9 -48.23 65.97 -3.61
CA GLY A 9 -46.91 66.46 -3.19
C GLY A 9 -45.81 65.41 -3.31
N TYR A 10 -45.48 65.00 -4.53
CA TYR A 10 -44.39 64.06 -4.85
C TYR A 10 -43.03 64.68 -4.49
N VAL A 11 -42.35 64.12 -3.47
CA VAL A 11 -40.99 64.50 -3.08
C VAL A 11 -39.98 63.82 -4.00
N ARG A 12 -39.29 64.60 -4.85
CA ARG A 12 -38.10 64.20 -5.59
C ARG A 12 -36.85 64.72 -4.89
N ARG A 13 -35.94 63.83 -4.47
CA ARG A 13 -34.49 64.01 -4.23
C ARG A 13 -33.93 62.70 -3.61
N PRO A 14 -32.62 62.42 -3.67
CA PRO A 14 -31.74 62.29 -4.84
C PRO A 14 -31.02 60.92 -4.83
N THR A 15 -30.45 60.57 -5.99
CA THR A 15 -29.25 59.75 -6.23
C THR A 15 -28.65 59.01 -5.02
N LEU A 16 -28.97 57.73 -4.86
CA LEU A 16 -28.22 56.79 -4.04
C LEU A 16 -27.44 55.84 -4.95
N LEU A 17 -26.11 55.98 -4.86
CA LEU A 17 -25.08 55.13 -5.44
C LEU A 17 -25.42 53.64 -5.30
N VAL A 18 -25.80 52.99 -6.39
CA VAL A 18 -25.64 51.53 -6.55
C VAL A 18 -24.16 51.30 -6.88
N LEU A 19 -23.32 51.43 -5.86
CA LEU A 19 -21.93 51.00 -5.91
C LEU A 19 -21.93 49.48 -5.90
N ALA A 20 -21.77 48.95 -7.11
CA ALA A 20 -21.37 47.60 -7.46
C ALA A 20 -20.60 46.89 -6.33
N SER A 21 -21.29 46.04 -5.58
CA SER A 21 -20.71 44.97 -4.78
C SER A 21 -20.19 43.86 -5.70
N LEU A 22 -19.26 44.19 -6.59
CA LEU A 22 -18.35 43.25 -7.25
C LEU A 22 -17.29 42.85 -6.22
N LEU A 23 -17.73 42.11 -5.19
CA LEU A 23 -16.84 41.36 -4.31
C LEU A 23 -16.20 40.27 -5.16
N THR A 24 -14.99 40.60 -5.60
CA THR A 24 -14.02 39.74 -6.26
C THR A 24 -13.84 38.45 -5.47
N LEU A 25 -14.56 37.40 -5.86
CA LEU A 25 -14.15 36.01 -5.64
C LEU A 25 -12.91 35.76 -6.49
N THR A 26 -11.77 36.32 -6.09
CA THR A 26 -10.47 35.78 -6.51
C THR A 26 -10.32 34.44 -5.81
N ALA A 27 -10.93 33.40 -6.39
CA ALA A 27 -10.51 32.04 -6.13
C ALA A 27 -9.00 32.01 -6.39
N CYS A 28 -8.21 31.86 -5.33
CA CYS A 28 -6.77 31.67 -5.48
C CYS A 28 -6.62 30.39 -6.30
N ALA A 29 -6.27 30.54 -7.59
CA ALA A 29 -6.02 29.40 -8.44
C ALA A 29 -4.82 28.65 -7.85
N THR A 30 -5.08 27.50 -7.24
CA THR A 30 -4.02 26.60 -6.78
C THR A 30 -3.17 26.22 -7.99
N ASP A 31 -1.85 26.29 -7.84
CA ASP A 31 -0.91 25.87 -8.87
C ASP A 31 -1.26 24.45 -9.37
N PRO A 32 -1.52 24.26 -10.68
CA PRO A 32 -1.89 22.96 -11.23
C PRO A 32 -0.88 21.84 -10.94
N ALA A 33 0.41 22.15 -10.85
CA ALA A 33 1.45 21.18 -10.51
C ALA A 33 1.39 20.80 -9.02
N VAL A 34 1.07 21.73 -8.13
CA VAL A 34 0.82 21.45 -6.71
C VAL A 34 -0.39 20.54 -6.56
N GLN A 35 -1.48 20.83 -7.28
CA GLN A 35 -2.68 19.99 -7.24
C GLN A 35 -2.42 18.59 -7.80
N ASP A 36 -1.70 18.47 -8.92
CA ASP A 36 -1.33 17.17 -9.50
C ASP A 36 -0.51 16.31 -8.54
N ALA A 37 0.43 16.91 -7.80
CA ALA A 37 1.21 16.21 -6.78
C ALA A 37 0.31 15.71 -5.62
N ARG A 38 -0.68 16.51 -5.20
CA ARG A 38 -1.67 16.13 -4.18
C ARG A 38 -2.56 14.98 -4.66
N ASP A 39 -3.05 15.05 -5.89
CA ASP A 39 -3.86 13.97 -6.48
C ASP A 39 -3.06 12.65 -6.59
N HIS A 40 -1.74 12.72 -6.83
CA HIS A 40 -0.87 11.53 -6.83
C HIS A 40 -0.74 10.90 -5.45
N VAL A 41 -0.51 11.70 -4.39
CA VAL A 41 -0.41 11.14 -3.03
C VAL A 41 -1.74 10.54 -2.58
N ASP A 42 -2.88 11.08 -2.99
CA ASP A 42 -4.19 10.50 -2.70
C ASP A 42 -4.34 9.11 -3.34
N ARG A 43 -3.89 8.92 -4.59
CA ARG A 43 -3.88 7.59 -5.23
C ARG A 43 -2.95 6.61 -4.53
N VAL A 44 -1.77 7.07 -4.10
CA VAL A 44 -0.87 6.26 -3.27
C VAL A 44 -1.59 5.86 -1.99
N ALA A 45 -2.19 6.81 -1.27
CA ALA A 45 -2.94 6.55 -0.04
C ALA A 45 -4.06 5.52 -0.24
N ASP A 46 -4.82 5.61 -1.34
CA ASP A 46 -5.85 4.64 -1.70
C ASP A 46 -5.27 3.24 -1.95
N GLN A 47 -4.17 3.12 -2.70
CA GLN A 47 -3.46 1.86 -2.86
C GLN A 47 -3.01 1.31 -1.49
N LEU A 48 -2.55 2.19 -0.60
CA LEU A 48 -2.13 1.83 0.76
C LEU A 48 -3.30 1.30 1.64
N THR A 49 -4.53 1.78 1.42
CA THR A 49 -5.71 1.18 2.10
C THR A 49 -6.06 -0.21 1.54
N GLY A 50 -5.69 -0.47 0.29
CA GLY A 50 -6.05 -1.65 -0.47
C GLY A 50 -5.20 -2.91 -0.22
N TYR A 51 -4.01 -2.79 0.34
CA TYR A 51 -3.08 -3.92 0.49
C TYR A 51 -3.21 -4.58 1.88
N ASP A 52 -2.98 -5.89 1.97
CA ASP A 52 -3.03 -6.65 3.23
C ASP A 52 -2.13 -7.89 3.15
N PRO A 53 -1.29 -8.21 4.15
CA PRO A 53 -0.59 -7.38 5.14
C PRO A 53 0.72 -6.75 4.57
N TRP A 54 1.18 -5.69 5.21
CA TRP A 54 2.25 -4.80 4.74
C TRP A 54 3.61 -5.21 5.32
N ILE A 55 4.59 -5.46 4.45
CA ILE A 55 6.00 -5.47 4.85
C ILE A 55 6.61 -4.17 4.35
N PRO A 56 7.23 -3.34 5.22
CA PRO A 56 7.82 -2.06 4.84
C PRO A 56 8.67 -2.10 3.57
N GLU A 57 9.50 -3.12 3.43
CA GLU A 57 10.38 -3.31 2.27
C GLU A 57 9.60 -3.56 0.97
N ASP A 58 8.56 -4.39 1.03
CA ASP A 58 7.74 -4.72 -0.15
C ASP A 58 6.97 -3.48 -0.62
N VAL A 59 6.50 -2.67 0.33
CA VAL A 59 5.79 -1.41 0.07
C VAL A 59 6.69 -0.43 -0.67
N GLY A 60 7.90 -0.22 -0.16
CA GLY A 60 8.86 0.64 -0.83
C GLY A 60 9.19 0.11 -2.23
N TYR A 61 9.31 -1.21 -2.40
CA TYR A 61 9.52 -1.82 -3.72
C TYR A 61 8.37 -1.56 -4.70
N TYR A 62 7.11 -1.74 -4.27
CA TYR A 62 5.96 -1.50 -5.14
C TYR A 62 5.83 -0.02 -5.53
N LEU A 63 5.94 0.89 -4.56
CA LEU A 63 5.81 2.33 -4.81
C LEU A 63 6.92 2.86 -5.72
N THR A 64 8.16 2.41 -5.55
CA THR A 64 9.27 2.85 -6.41
C THR A 64 9.17 2.34 -7.85
N ARG A 65 8.40 1.27 -8.10
CA ARG A 65 8.30 0.65 -9.43
C ARG A 65 7.08 1.08 -10.21
N GLU A 66 5.93 1.19 -9.55
CA GLU A 66 4.65 1.44 -10.23
C GLU A 66 4.33 2.94 -10.34
N GLU A 67 4.98 3.79 -9.54
CA GLU A 67 4.71 5.23 -9.50
C GLU A 67 5.93 6.06 -9.95
N GLU A 68 6.03 6.31 -11.26
CA GLU A 68 7.15 7.04 -11.90
C GLU A 68 7.44 8.42 -11.26
N TYR A 69 6.42 9.05 -10.66
CA TYR A 69 6.50 10.38 -10.05
C TYR A 69 6.71 10.36 -8.54
N VAL A 70 6.88 9.18 -7.95
CA VAL A 70 7.02 8.99 -6.51
C VAL A 70 8.42 8.48 -6.19
N THR A 71 9.12 9.22 -5.35
CA THR A 71 10.38 8.79 -4.73
C THR A 71 10.10 8.44 -3.28
N VAL A 72 10.33 7.19 -2.90
CA VAL A 72 10.19 6.76 -1.51
C VAL A 72 11.43 7.18 -0.72
N LEU A 73 11.22 8.01 0.31
CA LEU A 73 12.27 8.52 1.18
C LEU A 73 12.51 7.58 2.36
N ASP A 74 11.44 7.09 2.96
CA ASP A 74 11.49 6.20 4.11
C ASP A 74 10.24 5.33 4.18
N VAL A 75 10.41 4.10 4.68
CA VAL A 75 9.30 3.22 5.05
C VAL A 75 9.65 2.58 6.38
N SER A 76 8.76 2.75 7.35
CA SER A 76 8.90 2.22 8.70
C SER A 76 7.61 1.53 9.15
N GLY A 77 7.73 0.75 10.21
CA GLY A 77 6.69 -0.13 10.73
C GLY A 77 7.24 -1.53 10.86
N ASP A 78 6.54 -2.39 11.58
CA ASP A 78 6.98 -3.78 11.79
C ASP A 78 6.15 -4.79 10.99
N GLY A 79 5.07 -4.37 10.33
CA GLY A 79 4.13 -5.27 9.65
C GLY A 79 3.29 -6.13 10.61
N HIS A 80 3.40 -5.89 11.92
CA HIS A 80 2.83 -6.65 13.02
C HIS A 80 1.89 -5.81 13.91
N GLY A 81 1.05 -5.00 13.27
CA GLY A 81 0.06 -4.17 13.97
C GLY A 81 0.53 -2.74 14.26
N ASP A 82 1.80 -2.40 14.03
CA ASP A 82 2.16 -1.01 13.72
C ASP A 82 1.62 -0.72 12.31
N PRO A 83 0.72 0.26 12.16
CA PRO A 83 0.12 0.50 10.87
C PRO A 83 1.14 0.93 9.81
N GLY A 84 2.34 1.33 10.20
CA GLY A 84 3.41 1.65 9.28
C GLY A 84 3.30 3.08 8.75
N ARG A 85 4.46 3.64 8.43
CA ARG A 85 4.65 5.02 8.00
C ARG A 85 5.46 5.01 6.73
N VAL A 86 5.02 5.78 5.75
CA VAL A 86 5.66 5.89 4.44
C VAL A 86 5.91 7.37 4.20
N ARG A 87 7.17 7.75 4.00
CA ARG A 87 7.54 9.11 3.56
C ARG A 87 7.90 9.08 2.09
N ILE A 88 7.26 9.93 1.33
CA ILE A 88 7.48 10.04 -0.12
C ILE A 88 7.73 11.48 -0.53
N LYS A 89 8.42 11.63 -1.66
CA LYS A 89 8.55 12.85 -2.43
C LYS A 89 7.82 12.63 -3.75
N VAL A 90 6.89 13.50 -4.08
CA VAL A 90 6.04 13.41 -5.27
C VAL A 90 6.37 14.57 -6.20
N ARG A 91 6.56 14.26 -7.49
CA ARG A 91 6.76 15.26 -8.54
C ARG A 91 5.42 15.62 -9.18
N GLY A 92 5.01 16.87 -9.01
CA GLY A 92 3.86 17.44 -9.70
C GLY A 92 4.21 17.85 -11.14
N LYS A 93 3.28 17.63 -12.06
CA LYS A 93 3.36 18.12 -13.44
C LYS A 93 2.37 19.25 -13.66
N ASP A 94 2.84 20.28 -14.34
CA ASP A 94 1.93 21.25 -14.92
C ASP A 94 1.13 20.58 -16.05
N ARG A 95 -0.18 20.43 -15.83
CA ARG A 95 -1.13 19.88 -16.79
C ARG A 95 -1.84 20.95 -17.60
N THR A 96 -1.43 22.22 -17.51
CA THR A 96 -2.02 23.28 -18.34
C THR A 96 -1.91 22.89 -19.82
N PRO A 97 -3.02 22.93 -20.57
CA PRO A 97 -2.98 22.65 -22.00
C PRO A 97 -1.97 23.57 -22.66
N ARG A 98 -1.04 22.99 -23.43
CA ARG A 98 -0.06 23.77 -24.19
C ARG A 98 -0.82 24.82 -25.01
N PRO A 99 -0.46 26.11 -24.93
CA PRO A 99 -1.12 27.12 -25.74
C PRO A 99 -1.00 26.75 -27.22
N PRO A 100 -1.99 27.11 -28.05
CA PRO A 100 -1.96 26.82 -29.48
C PRO A 100 -0.65 27.34 -30.09
N ILE A 101 -0.06 26.53 -30.96
CA ILE A 101 1.22 26.78 -31.64
C ILE A 101 1.18 28.18 -32.28
N GLY A 102 2.09 29.08 -31.88
CA GLY A 102 2.18 30.43 -32.47
C GLY A 102 2.58 31.58 -31.54
N LEU A 103 2.62 31.39 -30.21
CA LEU A 103 3.20 32.36 -29.28
C LEU A 103 4.46 31.77 -28.63
N SER A 104 5.62 32.30 -29.02
CA SER A 104 6.93 32.18 -28.37
C SER A 104 7.28 30.78 -27.81
N ASP A 105 7.78 29.91 -28.68
CA ASP A 105 8.37 28.59 -28.37
C ASP A 105 9.72 28.71 -27.63
N THR A 106 9.72 29.24 -26.42
CA THR A 106 10.71 28.82 -25.42
C THR A 106 9.99 27.94 -24.43
N PRO A 107 10.14 26.60 -24.48
CA PRO A 107 9.71 25.75 -23.39
C PRO A 107 10.54 26.16 -22.17
N SER A 108 10.00 27.05 -21.35
CA SER A 108 10.45 27.14 -19.97
C SER A 108 10.17 25.76 -19.39
N PRO A 109 11.18 24.98 -18.97
CA PRO A 109 10.91 23.72 -18.30
C PRO A 109 10.07 24.11 -17.08
N ALA A 110 8.78 23.81 -17.10
CA ALA A 110 7.91 24.06 -15.96
C ALA A 110 8.64 23.49 -14.76
N ALA A 111 9.07 24.38 -13.85
CA ALA A 111 9.94 24.00 -12.75
C ALA A 111 9.21 22.89 -12.00
N ALA A 112 9.78 21.69 -12.01
CA ALA A 112 9.11 20.54 -11.44
C ALA A 112 8.83 20.83 -9.97
N VAL A 113 7.55 20.90 -9.61
CA VAL A 113 7.15 21.09 -8.21
C VAL A 113 7.33 19.75 -7.52
N PHE A 114 8.05 19.75 -6.41
CA PHE A 114 8.21 18.58 -5.56
C PHE A 114 7.58 18.86 -4.21
N LEU A 115 6.65 18.00 -3.82
CA LEU A 115 6.04 18.01 -2.49
C LEU A 115 6.43 16.73 -1.75
N CYS A 116 6.58 16.82 -0.44
CA CYS A 116 6.88 15.67 0.39
C CYS A 116 5.71 15.39 1.32
N PHE A 117 5.42 14.11 1.51
CA PHE A 117 4.29 13.65 2.29
C PHE A 117 4.72 12.57 3.27
N ASP A 118 4.10 12.63 4.43
CA ASP A 118 4.12 11.58 5.42
C ASP A 118 2.76 10.87 5.43
N LEU A 119 2.75 9.60 5.08
CA LEU A 119 1.57 8.76 5.02
C LEU A 119 1.61 7.80 6.21
N LYS A 120 0.73 8.04 7.17
CA LYS A 120 0.55 7.16 8.32
C LYS A 120 -0.70 6.33 8.11
N VAL A 121 -0.54 5.03 7.91
CA VAL A 121 -1.69 4.14 7.92
C VAL A 121 -2.28 4.17 9.32
N ILE A 122 -3.60 4.07 9.42
CA ILE A 122 -4.34 3.98 10.68
C ILE A 122 -5.14 2.70 10.60
N GLN A 123 -4.77 1.74 11.44
CA GLN A 123 -5.58 0.54 11.66
C GLN A 123 -6.50 0.79 12.86
N PRO A 124 -7.81 0.47 12.76
CA PRO A 124 -8.68 0.55 13.92
C PRO A 124 -8.22 -0.45 14.99
N PRO A 125 -8.37 -0.13 16.29
CA PRO A 125 -8.04 -1.06 17.36
C PRO A 125 -8.81 -2.37 17.17
N ARG A 126 -8.09 -3.50 17.23
CA ARG A 126 -8.71 -4.83 17.11
C ARG A 126 -9.70 -5.02 18.26
N ALA A 127 -11.00 -4.98 17.96
CA ALA A 127 -11.96 -5.62 18.84
C ALA A 127 -11.79 -7.14 18.69
N VAL A 128 -11.58 -7.83 19.80
CA VAL A 128 -11.20 -9.26 19.92
C VAL A 128 -12.12 -10.22 19.15
N HIS A 129 -13.29 -9.76 18.68
CA HIS A 129 -14.24 -10.54 17.88
C HIS A 129 -14.79 -9.82 16.63
N SER A 130 -14.28 -8.64 16.26
CA SER A 130 -14.82 -7.89 15.12
C SER A 130 -13.93 -8.01 13.90
N ARG A 131 -14.55 -8.38 12.78
CA ARG A 131 -13.94 -8.31 11.45
C ARG A 131 -13.54 -6.85 11.21
N VAL A 132 -12.25 -6.52 11.24
CA VAL A 132 -11.78 -5.26 10.66
C VAL A 132 -12.06 -5.38 9.16
N ARG A 133 -13.11 -4.72 8.69
CA ARG A 133 -13.39 -4.72 7.25
C ARG A 133 -12.33 -3.86 6.59
N LYS A 134 -11.90 -4.24 5.39
CA LYS A 134 -10.94 -3.49 4.58
C LYS A 134 -11.28 -1.99 4.48
N LYS A 135 -12.58 -1.65 4.48
CA LYS A 135 -13.12 -0.29 4.48
C LYS A 135 -12.81 0.57 5.74
N ASP A 136 -12.35 -0.05 6.82
CA ASP A 136 -12.12 0.63 8.09
C ASP A 136 -10.65 1.10 8.24
N ARG A 137 -9.75 0.67 7.33
CA ARG A 137 -8.39 1.23 7.24
C ARG A 137 -8.44 2.60 6.60
N ARG A 138 -7.63 3.51 7.13
CA ARG A 138 -7.44 4.85 6.57
C ARG A 138 -5.96 5.15 6.50
N VAL A 139 -5.59 6.07 5.63
CA VAL A 139 -4.25 6.66 5.62
C VAL A 139 -4.41 8.13 5.93
N ASN A 140 -3.69 8.60 6.94
CA ASN A 140 -3.55 10.02 7.19
C ASN A 140 -2.36 10.53 6.36
N VAL A 141 -2.65 11.46 5.45
CA VAL A 141 -1.66 12.10 4.60
C VAL A 141 -1.34 13.46 5.19
N THR A 142 -0.07 13.72 5.48
CA THR A 142 0.40 15.01 5.99
C THR A 142 1.48 15.54 5.05
N GLU A 143 1.27 16.72 4.48
CA GLU A 143 2.30 17.43 3.73
C GLU A 143 3.41 17.88 4.69
N ILE A 144 4.66 17.58 4.36
CA ILE A 144 5.84 17.88 5.18
C ILE A 144 6.90 18.60 4.34
N GLY A 145 7.80 19.31 5.01
CA GLY A 145 8.98 19.89 4.36
C GLY A 145 9.84 18.80 3.71
N CYS A 146 10.24 19.00 2.47
CA CYS A 146 11.14 18.07 1.81
C CYS A 146 12.55 18.12 2.43
N PRO A 147 13.11 16.99 2.87
CA PRO A 147 14.47 16.98 3.36
C PRO A 147 15.44 17.28 2.22
N GLU A 148 16.42 18.14 2.46
CA GLU A 148 17.35 18.61 1.43
C GLU A 148 18.32 17.52 0.94
N SER A 149 18.61 16.49 1.74
CA SER A 149 19.71 15.54 1.47
C SER A 149 19.42 14.08 1.85
N VAL A 150 18.20 13.59 1.68
CA VAL A 150 17.91 12.15 1.83
C VAL A 150 17.98 11.48 0.47
N PRO A 151 18.98 10.61 0.20
CA PRO A 151 19.02 9.87 -1.05
C PRO A 151 17.81 8.93 -1.13
N PRO A 152 17.28 8.66 -2.35
CA PRO A 152 16.22 7.68 -2.53
C PRO A 152 16.63 6.33 -1.93
N ARG A 153 15.75 5.71 -1.14
CA ARG A 153 15.99 4.38 -0.60
C ARG A 153 15.73 3.35 -1.70
N SER A 154 16.66 2.43 -1.90
CA SER A 154 16.45 1.27 -2.78
C SER A 154 15.78 0.14 -2.00
N PHE A 155 14.79 -0.51 -2.59
CA PHE A 155 14.08 -1.64 -1.99
C PHE A 155 14.33 -2.91 -2.82
N ARG A 156 14.52 -4.04 -2.13
CA ARG A 156 14.67 -5.34 -2.79
C ARG A 156 13.29 -5.86 -3.22
N PRO A 157 13.21 -6.64 -4.30
CA PRO A 157 11.98 -7.35 -4.64
C PRO A 157 11.45 -8.19 -3.45
N PRO A 158 10.13 -8.35 -3.30
CA PRO A 158 9.54 -9.24 -2.32
C PRO A 158 10.10 -10.66 -2.46
N ALA A 159 10.45 -11.29 -1.34
CA ALA A 159 10.86 -12.69 -1.37
C ALA A 159 9.62 -13.57 -1.56
N ARG A 160 9.61 -14.33 -2.66
CA ARG A 160 8.52 -15.23 -3.05
C ARG A 160 9.08 -16.62 -3.31
N LEU A 161 8.30 -17.64 -2.97
CA LEU A 161 8.61 -19.00 -3.38
C LEU A 161 8.62 -19.08 -4.91
N PRO A 162 9.62 -19.74 -5.53
CA PRO A 162 9.59 -20.03 -6.96
C PRO A 162 8.29 -20.73 -7.36
N ALA A 163 7.74 -20.42 -8.54
CA ALA A 163 6.45 -20.94 -8.99
C ALA A 163 6.43 -22.49 -9.06
N GLU A 164 7.58 -23.08 -9.34
CA GLU A 164 7.85 -24.51 -9.45
C GLU A 164 8.05 -25.22 -8.11
N THR A 165 8.09 -24.49 -6.99
CA THR A 165 8.39 -25.06 -5.66
C THR A 165 7.53 -26.27 -5.33
N HIS A 166 6.23 -26.20 -5.62
CA HIS A 166 5.29 -27.29 -5.34
C HIS A 166 5.65 -28.57 -6.10
N SER A 167 5.86 -28.44 -7.41
CA SER A 167 6.22 -29.55 -8.30
C SER A 167 7.61 -30.10 -7.99
N TRP A 168 8.55 -29.22 -7.65
CA TRP A 168 9.91 -29.60 -7.26
C TRP A 168 9.91 -30.47 -6.01
N LEU A 169 9.21 -30.04 -4.95
CA LEU A 169 9.13 -30.79 -3.70
C LEU A 169 8.47 -32.15 -3.90
N LYS A 170 7.38 -32.22 -4.68
CA LYS A 170 6.76 -33.50 -5.02
C LYS A 170 7.71 -34.48 -5.71
N LYS A 171 8.62 -33.97 -6.53
CA LYS A 171 9.55 -34.79 -7.31
C LYS A 171 10.80 -35.20 -6.55
N HIS A 172 11.33 -34.32 -5.69
CA HIS A 172 12.67 -34.49 -5.10
C HIS A 172 12.67 -34.83 -3.62
N LEU A 173 11.54 -34.73 -2.92
CA LEU A 173 11.47 -35.20 -1.54
C LEU A 173 11.61 -36.72 -1.48
N PRO A 174 12.25 -37.24 -0.41
CA PRO A 174 12.35 -38.67 -0.21
C PRO A 174 10.96 -39.27 0.05
N THR A 175 10.81 -40.56 -0.20
CA THR A 175 9.64 -41.36 0.20
C THR A 175 9.92 -42.18 1.47
N THR A 176 11.09 -41.99 2.06
CA THR A 176 11.54 -42.56 3.34
C THR A 176 11.71 -41.45 4.38
N LEU A 177 11.85 -41.84 5.65
CA LEU A 177 12.18 -40.91 6.74
C LEU A 177 13.67 -40.53 6.71
N ASP A 178 14.11 -39.88 5.63
CA ASP A 178 15.46 -39.32 5.48
C ASP A 178 15.40 -37.79 5.57
N LEU A 179 15.62 -37.27 6.79
CA LEU A 179 15.58 -35.84 7.07
C LEU A 179 16.66 -35.06 6.30
N ASP A 180 17.83 -35.66 6.06
CA ASP A 180 18.91 -35.00 5.36
C ASP A 180 18.67 -34.94 3.85
N ALA A 181 18.04 -35.96 3.27
CA ALA A 181 17.54 -35.92 1.90
C ALA A 181 16.46 -34.85 1.74
N ALA A 182 15.52 -34.75 2.68
CA ALA A 182 14.51 -33.69 2.68
C ALA A 182 15.16 -32.29 2.71
N ARG A 183 16.15 -32.07 3.58
CA ARG A 183 16.92 -30.81 3.63
C ARG A 183 17.69 -30.54 2.34
N ARG A 184 18.28 -31.56 1.71
CA ARG A 184 18.95 -31.43 0.40
C ARG A 184 17.96 -31.00 -0.69
N ALA A 185 16.79 -31.61 -0.73
CA ALA A 185 15.74 -31.28 -1.71
C ALA A 185 15.27 -29.83 -1.58
N VAL A 186 15.09 -29.33 -0.34
CA VAL A 186 14.75 -27.93 -0.09
C VAL A 186 15.89 -26.99 -0.48
N ARG A 187 17.15 -27.31 -0.14
CA ARG A 187 18.30 -26.49 -0.57
C ARG A 187 18.41 -26.39 -2.10
N GLY A 188 18.00 -27.42 -2.83
CA GLY A 188 17.98 -27.42 -4.30
C GLY A 188 17.04 -26.38 -4.93
N LEU A 189 16.14 -25.78 -4.15
CA LEU A 189 15.27 -24.69 -4.62
C LEU A 189 15.96 -23.33 -4.68
N ASP A 190 17.16 -23.18 -4.08
CA ASP A 190 17.89 -21.91 -3.99
C ASP A 190 17.02 -20.73 -3.51
N LEU A 191 16.33 -20.94 -2.38
CA LEU A 191 15.36 -20.00 -1.83
C LEU A 191 16.03 -18.69 -1.37
N ASP A 192 15.36 -17.56 -1.58
CA ASP A 192 15.75 -16.29 -0.95
C ASP A 192 15.86 -16.49 0.57
N PRO A 193 16.96 -16.02 1.21
CA PRO A 193 17.20 -16.25 2.63
C PRO A 193 16.14 -15.63 3.56
N ARG A 194 15.29 -14.72 3.06
CA ARG A 194 14.13 -14.18 3.80
C ARG A 194 12.97 -15.17 3.88
N ILE A 195 12.97 -16.22 3.06
CA ILE A 195 12.01 -17.33 3.14
C ILE A 195 12.43 -18.22 4.31
N ARG A 196 11.61 -18.24 5.36
CA ARG A 196 11.87 -19.06 6.53
C ARG A 196 11.59 -20.53 6.21
N GLN A 197 12.48 -21.40 6.65
CA GLN A 197 12.40 -22.83 6.44
C GLN A 197 12.37 -23.51 7.81
N ASP A 198 11.38 -24.36 8.03
CA ASP A 198 11.31 -25.24 9.19
C ASP A 198 11.14 -26.68 8.71
N ILE A 199 12.11 -27.53 9.04
CA ILE A 199 12.22 -28.91 8.54
C ILE A 199 12.62 -29.79 9.70
N ALA A 200 11.68 -30.63 10.15
CA ALA A 200 11.87 -31.48 11.31
C ALA A 200 11.05 -32.76 11.20
N GLU A 201 11.48 -33.77 11.94
CA GLU A 201 10.71 -35.00 12.13
C GLU A 201 9.74 -34.84 13.30
N HIS A 202 8.50 -35.29 13.10
CA HIS A 202 7.45 -35.31 14.10
C HIS A 202 6.58 -36.56 13.88
N ASP A 203 6.36 -37.35 14.92
CA ASP A 203 5.44 -38.50 14.94
C ASP A 203 5.63 -39.47 13.76
N GLY A 204 6.89 -39.81 13.44
CA GLY A 204 7.25 -40.71 12.34
C GLY A 204 6.98 -40.14 10.95
N LYS A 205 6.97 -38.81 10.82
CA LYS A 205 6.82 -38.08 9.55
C LYS A 205 7.82 -36.94 9.52
N ILE A 206 8.29 -36.57 8.32
CA ILE A 206 9.05 -35.34 8.15
C ILE A 206 8.07 -34.24 7.74
N GLY A 207 8.01 -33.18 8.53
CA GLY A 207 7.30 -31.96 8.21
C GLY A 207 8.24 -30.92 7.63
N ILE A 208 7.76 -30.21 6.61
CA ILE A 208 8.48 -29.13 5.93
C ILE A 208 7.52 -27.96 5.82
N ALA A 209 7.95 -26.80 6.30
CA ALA A 209 7.22 -25.55 6.18
C ALA A 209 8.13 -24.49 5.58
N LEU A 210 7.70 -23.92 4.45
CA LEU A 210 8.36 -22.79 3.79
C LEU A 210 7.47 -21.57 3.94
N ARG A 211 7.98 -20.52 4.57
CA ARG A 211 7.21 -19.32 4.93
C ARG A 211 7.78 -18.09 4.24
N GLU A 212 6.96 -17.46 3.40
CA GLU A 212 7.23 -16.15 2.83
C GLU A 212 7.12 -15.06 3.91
N PRO A 213 7.84 -13.93 3.76
CA PRO A 213 7.74 -12.81 4.70
C PRO A 213 6.32 -12.28 4.90
N ASP A 214 5.46 -12.31 3.87
CA ASP A 214 4.06 -11.86 3.93
C ASP A 214 3.13 -12.88 4.64
N GLY A 215 3.73 -13.99 5.10
CA GLY A 215 3.07 -15.05 5.83
C GLY A 215 2.37 -16.07 4.93
N ASN A 216 2.58 -16.08 3.61
CA ASN A 216 2.22 -17.26 2.83
C ASN A 216 3.07 -18.45 3.28
N CYS A 217 2.45 -19.63 3.30
CA CYS A 217 3.07 -20.84 3.78
C CYS A 217 2.83 -21.95 2.75
N LEU A 218 3.88 -22.70 2.45
CA LEU A 218 3.80 -23.95 1.73
C LEU A 218 4.24 -25.08 2.67
N PHE A 219 3.39 -26.09 2.79
CA PHE A 219 3.69 -27.28 3.57
C PHE A 219 4.04 -28.45 2.65
N ALA A 220 4.97 -29.26 3.13
CA ALA A 220 5.16 -30.60 2.65
C ALA A 220 5.29 -31.58 3.81
N ARG A 221 4.87 -32.82 3.57
CA ARG A 221 4.97 -33.90 4.52
C ARG A 221 5.44 -35.17 3.82
N VAL A 222 6.39 -35.85 4.46
CA VAL A 222 6.92 -37.14 4.01
C VAL A 222 6.61 -38.21 5.06
N TRP A 223 6.10 -39.34 4.60
CA TRP A 223 5.95 -40.57 5.39
C TRP A 223 6.17 -41.76 4.46
N PRO A 224 6.28 -43.01 4.97
CA PRO A 224 6.66 -44.15 4.14
C PRO A 224 5.85 -44.24 2.83
N ALA A 225 6.58 -44.33 1.72
CA ALA A 225 6.08 -44.40 0.34
C ALA A 225 5.26 -43.19 -0.13
N THR A 226 5.16 -42.09 0.64
CA THR A 226 4.24 -41.00 0.32
C THR A 226 4.81 -39.62 0.60
N VAL A 227 4.53 -38.71 -0.33
CA VAL A 227 4.83 -37.27 -0.21
C VAL A 227 3.56 -36.49 -0.47
N GLN A 228 3.28 -35.51 0.37
CA GLN A 228 2.18 -34.57 0.19
C GLN A 228 2.71 -33.15 0.24
N VAL A 229 2.25 -32.29 -0.67
CA VAL A 229 2.62 -30.88 -0.73
C VAL A 229 1.35 -30.06 -0.94
N TRP A 230 1.12 -29.04 -0.11
CA TRP A 230 -0.06 -28.19 -0.17
C TRP A 230 0.23 -26.81 0.40
N SER A 231 -0.52 -25.82 -0.09
CA SER A 231 -0.66 -24.55 0.61
C SER A 231 -1.92 -24.63 1.48
N PRO A 232 -1.92 -24.12 2.71
CA PRO A 232 -3.12 -24.02 3.54
C PRO A 232 -4.27 -23.37 2.76
N TRP A 233 -5.39 -24.10 2.59
CA TRP A 233 -6.58 -23.53 1.95
C TRP A 233 -7.16 -22.45 2.86
N ARG A 234 -7.43 -21.26 2.32
CA ARG A 234 -8.19 -20.20 3.01
C ARG A 234 -9.49 -19.86 2.27
N PRO A 235 -10.68 -20.33 2.71
CA PRO A 235 -11.91 -19.84 2.13
C PRO A 235 -12.50 -18.68 2.95
N TRP A 236 -12.13 -18.52 4.24
CA TRP A 236 -12.85 -17.61 5.16
C TRP A 236 -12.07 -17.18 6.43
N ALA A 237 -10.77 -17.47 6.53
CA ALA A 237 -9.99 -17.03 7.70
C ALA A 237 -9.81 -15.50 7.68
N PRO A 238 -9.98 -14.79 8.82
CA PRO A 238 -9.64 -13.37 8.90
C PRO A 238 -8.17 -13.15 8.52
N PRO A 239 -7.78 -11.94 8.09
CA PRO A 239 -6.38 -11.61 7.88
C PRO A 239 -5.63 -11.70 9.21
N VAL A 240 -5.06 -12.88 9.47
CA VAL A 240 -4.11 -13.12 10.55
C VAL A 240 -2.79 -12.47 10.15
N LEU A 241 -2.18 -11.70 11.06
CA LEU A 241 -0.90 -11.03 10.80
C LEU A 241 0.14 -12.09 10.41
N PRO A 242 1.14 -11.75 9.57
CA PRO A 242 2.18 -12.70 9.17
C PRO A 242 2.76 -13.46 10.37
N ALA A 243 3.23 -12.81 11.46
CA ALA A 243 3.75 -13.49 12.66
C ALA A 243 2.79 -14.49 13.30
N GLU A 244 1.50 -14.18 13.32
CA GLU A 244 0.46 -15.00 13.95
C GLU A 244 0.10 -16.23 13.09
N ARG A 245 0.59 -16.31 11.84
CA ARG A 245 0.40 -17.47 10.97
C ARG A 245 1.32 -18.60 11.38
N ALA A 246 0.70 -19.64 11.90
CA ALA A 246 1.39 -20.87 12.20
C ALA A 246 1.85 -21.52 10.86
N CYS A 247 3.16 -21.66 10.72
CA CYS A 247 3.82 -22.28 9.58
C CYS A 247 5.07 -22.97 10.11
N SER A 248 4.91 -24.20 10.59
CA SER A 248 5.97 -24.99 11.20
C SER A 248 5.98 -26.43 10.69
N ALA A 249 7.13 -27.10 10.84
CA ALA A 249 7.29 -28.50 10.51
C ALA A 249 6.30 -29.39 11.29
N ALA A 250 6.02 -29.08 12.55
CA ALA A 250 5.05 -29.82 13.36
C ALA A 250 3.64 -29.81 12.74
N GLN A 251 3.20 -28.65 12.23
CA GLN A 251 1.90 -28.55 11.55
C GLN A 251 1.89 -29.25 10.20
N ALA A 252 2.99 -29.09 9.44
CA ALA A 252 3.16 -29.84 8.20
C ALA A 252 3.07 -31.35 8.47
N ALA A 253 3.73 -31.86 9.51
CA ALA A 253 3.67 -33.28 9.87
C ALA A 253 2.28 -33.75 10.33
N SER A 254 1.55 -32.93 11.09
CA SER A 254 0.19 -33.28 11.52
C SER A 254 -0.78 -33.35 10.34
N GLY A 255 -0.54 -32.58 9.28
CA GLY A 255 -1.41 -32.45 8.11
C GLY A 255 -2.59 -31.50 8.34
N TYR A 256 -2.62 -30.81 9.49
CA TYR A 256 -3.58 -29.75 9.77
C TYR A 256 -2.93 -28.38 9.54
N SER A 257 -3.65 -27.51 8.83
CA SER A 257 -3.35 -26.10 8.75
C SER A 257 -4.55 -25.32 9.29
N TYR A 258 -4.36 -24.58 10.38
CA TYR A 258 -5.35 -23.61 10.89
C TYR A 258 -5.10 -22.23 10.28
#